data_AF-A0A2I4GPY9-F1
#
_entry.id   AF-A0A2I4GPY9-F1
#
_cell.length_a   1.000
_cell.length_b   1.000
_cell.length_c   1.000
_cell.angle_alpha   90.00
_cell.angle_beta   90.00
_cell.angle_gamma   90.00
#
_symmetry.space_group_name_H-M   'P 1'
#
loop_
_entity.id
_entity.type
_entity.pdbx_description
1 polymer ?
#
loop_
_entity_poly.entity_id
_entity_poly.type
_entity_poly.pdbx_seq_one_letter_code
_entity_poly.pdbx_strand_id
1 'polypeptide(L)'
;MALEWVVLGYAAGAEAIMVLLLTIPGLDGIRKGLIAVTRNLLKPLLSVVPFCLFLLMDIYWKYETRPQCESPDSCSPSEHLRHQKSIIKSQRNALLIAAALIFYWILYSVTGLVVRIEQLNQRLKARRD
;
A
#
# COMPACT_ATOMS: atom_id res chain seq x y z
N MET A 1 -6.71 7.62 15.51
CA MET A 1 -5.61 8.54 15.16
C MET A 1 -4.21 7.94 15.13
N ALA A 2 -3.76 7.03 16.02
CA ALA A 2 -2.46 6.36 15.89
C ALA A 2 -2.59 4.90 15.39
N LEU A 3 -3.58 4.17 15.90
CA LEU A 3 -3.81 2.76 15.58
C LEU A 3 -4.05 2.51 14.09
N GLU A 4 -4.81 3.37 13.41
CA GLU A 4 -5.11 3.25 11.97
C GLU A 4 -3.83 3.23 11.11
N TRP A 5 -2.88 4.11 11.40
CA TRP A 5 -1.61 4.21 10.67
C TRP A 5 -0.65 3.08 11.02
N VAL A 6 -0.71 2.59 12.26
CA VAL A 6 0.04 1.41 12.70
C VAL A 6 -0.44 0.18 11.92
N VAL A 7 -1.76 -0.03 11.85
CA VAL A 7 -2.37 -1.13 11.08
C VAL A 7 -2.02 -1.02 9.59
N LEU A 8 -2.12 0.19 9.01
CA LEU A 8 -1.77 0.40 7.60
C LEU A 8 -0.28 0.15 7.33
N GLY A 9 0.60 0.55 8.25
CA GLY A 9 2.03 0.27 8.17
C GLY A 9 2.36 -1.22 8.23
N TYR A 10 1.70 -1.97 9.12
CA TYR A 10 1.85 -3.43 9.17
C TYR A 10 1.35 -4.11 7.90
N ALA A 11 0.22 -3.65 7.35
CA ALA A 11 -0.31 -4.16 6.08
C ALA A 11 0.68 -3.92 4.94
N ALA A 12 1.15 -2.68 4.76
CA ALA A 12 2.14 -2.34 3.74
C ALA A 12 3.46 -3.11 3.90
N GLY A 13 3.93 -3.29 5.15
CA GLY A 13 5.11 -4.09 5.44
C GLY A 13 4.95 -5.57 5.07
N ALA A 14 3.79 -6.16 5.40
CA ALA A 14 3.47 -7.53 5.02
C ALA A 14 3.41 -7.70 3.49
N GLU A 15 2.80 -6.73 2.78
CA GLU A 15 2.77 -6.73 1.31
C GLU A 15 4.18 -6.65 0.71
N ALA A 16 5.04 -5.78 1.22
CA ALA A 16 6.42 -5.68 0.76
C ALA A 16 7.21 -6.99 0.95
N ILE A 17 7.06 -7.65 2.10
CA ILE A 17 7.70 -8.95 2.37
C ILE A 17 7.17 -10.01 1.40
N MET A 18 5.86 -10.05 1.14
CA MET A 18 5.27 -10.98 0.17
C MET A 18 5.79 -10.75 -1.25
N VAL A 19 5.92 -9.49 -1.70
CA VAL A 19 6.52 -9.15 -3.00
C VAL A 19 7.97 -9.64 -3.06
N LEU A 20 8.76 -9.42 -2.01
CA LEU A 20 10.16 -9.82 -1.94
C LEU A 20 10.28 -11.35 -2.04
N LEU A 21 9.48 -12.10 -1.28
CA LEU A 21 9.48 -13.56 -1.30
C LEU A 21 9.08 -14.11 -2.69
N LEU A 22 8.17 -13.45 -3.40
CA LEU A 22 7.76 -13.84 -4.75
C LEU A 22 8.77 -13.50 -5.84
N THR A 23 9.59 -12.47 -5.64
CA THR A 23 10.59 -12.01 -6.63
C THR A 23 11.94 -12.74 -6.51
N ILE A 24 12.25 -13.39 -5.39
CA ILE A 24 13.50 -14.16 -5.24
C ILE A 24 13.50 -15.39 -6.19
N PRO A 25 14.45 -15.48 -7.13
CA PRO A 25 14.62 -16.66 -7.99
C PRO A 25 15.23 -17.82 -7.18
N GLY A 26 14.70 -19.06 -7.36
CA GLY A 26 15.23 -20.28 -6.72
C GLY A 26 14.27 -21.03 -5.80
N LEU A 27 13.07 -20.50 -5.52
CA LEU A 27 12.06 -21.14 -4.65
C LEU A 27 11.03 -21.99 -5.43
N ASP A 28 11.40 -22.65 -6.52
CA ASP A 28 10.42 -23.30 -7.41
C ASP A 28 9.59 -24.42 -6.74
N GLY A 29 10.15 -25.10 -5.73
CA GLY A 29 9.40 -26.08 -4.93
C GLY A 29 8.34 -25.47 -4.01
N ILE A 30 8.57 -24.25 -3.52
CA ILE A 30 7.68 -23.54 -2.57
C ILE A 30 6.77 -22.55 -3.31
N ARG A 31 7.09 -22.21 -4.57
CA ARG A 31 6.40 -21.22 -5.41
C ARG A 31 4.89 -21.48 -5.49
N LYS A 32 4.45 -22.74 -5.64
CA LYS A 32 3.01 -23.08 -5.64
C LYS A 32 2.32 -22.74 -4.32
N GLY A 33 2.95 -23.07 -3.19
CA GLY A 33 2.47 -22.72 -1.86
C GLY A 33 2.45 -21.21 -1.64
N LEU A 34 3.50 -20.52 -2.05
CA LEU A 34 3.63 -19.07 -1.93
C LEU A 34 2.56 -18.34 -2.76
N ILE A 35 2.29 -18.79 -3.99
CA ILE A 35 1.18 -18.26 -4.82
C ILE A 35 -0.17 -18.47 -4.13
N ALA A 36 -0.41 -19.66 -3.55
CA ALA A 36 -1.67 -19.96 -2.88
C ALA A 36 -1.88 -19.08 -1.63
N VAL A 37 -0.84 -18.93 -0.81
CA VAL A 37 -0.84 -18.05 0.36
C VAL A 37 -1.06 -16.60 -0.05
N THR A 38 -0.36 -16.14 -1.09
CA THR A 38 -0.51 -14.76 -1.58
C THR A 38 -1.92 -14.51 -2.11
N ARG A 39 -2.49 -15.44 -2.90
CA ARG A 39 -3.89 -15.30 -3.39
C ARG A 39 -4.92 -15.27 -2.25
N ASN A 40 -4.70 -16.07 -1.22
CA ASN A 40 -5.59 -16.11 -0.06
C ASN A 40 -5.45 -14.86 0.83
N LEU A 41 -4.27 -14.26 0.90
CA LEU A 41 -4.01 -12.99 1.61
C LEU A 41 -4.43 -11.76 0.80
N LEU A 42 -4.42 -11.84 -0.53
CA LEU A 42 -4.82 -10.75 -1.41
C LEU A 42 -6.32 -10.41 -1.26
N LYS A 43 -7.17 -11.41 -0.99
CA LYS A 43 -8.62 -11.20 -0.72
C LYS A 43 -8.89 -10.30 0.49
N PRO A 44 -8.37 -10.58 1.70
CA PRO A 44 -8.53 -9.70 2.85
C PRO A 44 -7.80 -8.36 2.67
N LEU A 45 -6.67 -8.33 1.96
CA LEU A 45 -5.97 -7.08 1.62
C LEU A 45 -6.77 -6.18 0.67
N LEU A 46 -7.73 -6.71 -0.10
CA LEU A 46 -8.64 -5.91 -0.91
C LEU A 46 -9.51 -4.97 -0.04
N SER A 47 -9.76 -5.35 1.23
CA SER A 47 -10.45 -4.48 2.21
C SER A 47 -9.60 -3.28 2.67
N VAL A 48 -8.28 -3.31 2.45
CA VAL A 48 -7.39 -2.18 2.74
C VAL A 48 -7.61 -1.04 1.73
N VAL A 49 -8.03 -1.34 0.50
CA VAL A 49 -8.30 -0.32 -0.53
C VAL A 49 -9.43 0.65 -0.14
N PRO A 50 -10.64 0.21 0.26
CA PRO A 50 -11.68 1.13 0.73
C PRO A 50 -11.27 1.85 2.03
N PHE A 51 -10.46 1.22 2.88
CA PHE A 51 -9.91 1.87 4.09
C PHE A 51 -8.93 3.00 3.73
N CYS A 52 -8.05 2.79 2.75
CA CYS A 52 -7.16 3.82 2.19
C CYS A 52 -7.94 5.00 1.59
N LEU A 53 -9.03 4.72 0.85
CA LEU A 53 -9.89 5.76 0.29
C LEU A 53 -10.58 6.58 1.39
N PHE A 54 -11.06 5.93 2.45
CA PHE A 54 -11.63 6.62 3.61
C PHE A 54 -10.60 7.55 4.29
N LEU A 55 -9.36 7.09 4.46
CA LEU A 55 -8.29 7.90 5.03
C LEU A 55 -7.88 9.07 4.12
N LEU A 56 -7.87 8.89 2.80
CA LEU A 56 -7.66 9.99 1.86
C LEU A 56 -8.77 11.03 1.95
N MET A 57 -10.02 10.59 2.07
CA MET A 57 -11.15 11.50 2.21
C MET A 57 -11.13 12.26 3.55
N ASP A 58 -10.72 11.60 4.64
CA ASP A 58 -10.50 12.26 5.95
C ASP A 58 -9.35 13.29 5.87
N ILE A 59 -8.27 12.99 5.15
CA ILE A 59 -7.18 13.96 4.90
C ILE A 59 -7.67 15.14 4.06
N TYR A 60 -8.42 14.88 2.99
CA TYR A 60 -8.97 15.90 2.09
C TYR A 60 -9.93 16.82 2.84
N TRP A 61 -10.85 16.25 3.62
CA TRP A 61 -11.78 17.02 4.44
C TRP A 61 -11.06 17.88 5.47
N LYS A 62 -10.02 17.36 6.13
CA LYS A 62 -9.15 18.11 7.06
C LYS A 62 -8.28 19.17 6.38
N TYR A 63 -8.09 19.09 5.07
CA TYR A 63 -7.42 20.14 4.31
C TYR A 63 -8.40 21.26 3.98
N GLU A 64 -9.62 20.91 3.54
CA GLU A 64 -10.67 21.86 3.16
C GLU A 64 -11.23 22.65 4.36
N THR A 65 -11.48 21.98 5.49
CA THR A 65 -12.03 22.63 6.70
C THR A 65 -10.98 23.30 7.57
N ARG A 66 -9.72 23.38 7.13
CA ARG A 66 -8.69 24.10 7.88
C ARG A 66 -8.87 25.61 7.68
N PRO A 67 -8.93 26.39 8.77
CA PRO A 67 -8.88 27.85 8.65
C PRO A 67 -7.52 28.22 8.05
N GLN A 68 -7.52 28.79 6.85
CA GLN A 68 -6.34 29.37 6.22
C GLN A 68 -6.18 30.80 6.75
N CYS A 69 -4.97 31.16 7.17
CA CYS A 69 -4.65 32.57 7.42
C CYS A 69 -4.56 33.28 6.06
N GLU A 70 -5.61 33.99 5.67
CA GLU A 70 -5.76 34.63 4.35
C GLU A 70 -4.82 35.85 4.16
N SER A 71 -4.20 36.37 5.22
CA SER A 71 -3.33 37.56 5.13
C SER A 71 -2.04 37.44 5.96
N PRO A 72 -0.89 37.96 5.45
CA PRO A 72 0.42 37.87 6.11
C PRO A 72 0.48 38.45 7.53
N ASP A 73 -0.41 39.39 7.85
CA ASP A 73 -0.42 40.12 9.13
C ASP A 73 -1.43 39.55 10.15
N SER A 74 -2.20 38.51 9.80
CA SER A 74 -3.31 38.00 10.62
C SER A 74 -2.96 36.83 11.55
N CYS A 75 -1.78 36.23 11.42
CA CYS A 75 -1.46 34.94 12.05
C CYS A 75 -0.22 35.09 12.95
N SER A 76 -0.30 34.66 14.21
CA SER A 76 0.87 34.70 15.11
C SER A 76 1.93 33.66 14.71
N PRO A 77 3.23 33.86 15.00
CA PRO A 77 4.29 32.89 14.67
C PRO A 77 4.07 31.50 15.29
N SER A 78 3.34 31.43 16.40
CA SER A 78 2.94 30.16 17.04
C SER A 78 1.89 29.38 16.23
N GLU A 79 1.01 30.08 15.52
CA GLU A 79 -0.04 29.50 14.67
C GLU A 79 0.53 29.02 13.33
N HIS A 80 1.49 29.74 12.76
CA HIS A 80 2.27 29.29 11.61
C HIS A 80 3.01 27.97 11.87
N LEU A 81 3.66 27.84 13.04
CA LEU A 81 4.34 26.59 13.42
C LEU A 81 3.35 25.43 13.57
N ARG A 82 2.16 25.71 14.10
CA ARG A 82 1.08 24.73 14.27
C ARG A 82 0.50 24.31 12.91
N HIS A 83 0.38 25.25 11.97
CA HIS A 83 0.03 25.02 10.57
C HIS A 83 1.04 24.10 9.87
N GLN A 84 2.32 24.44 9.88
CA GLN A 84 3.40 23.63 9.30
C GLN A 84 3.42 22.21 9.86
N LYS A 85 3.31 22.05 11.18
CA LYS A 85 3.28 20.74 11.85
C LYS A 85 2.08 19.89 11.42
N SER A 86 0.93 20.52 11.18
CA SER A 86 -0.29 19.83 10.72
C SER A 86 -0.25 19.43 9.25
N ILE A 87 0.49 20.16 8.40
CA ILE A 87 0.72 19.80 6.99
C ILE A 87 1.70 18.64 6.88
N ILE A 88 2.85 18.68 7.57
CA ILE A 88 3.85 17.60 7.55
C ILE A 88 3.25 16.28 8.05
N LYS A 89 2.35 16.33 9.05
CA LYS A 89 1.64 15.15 9.55
C LYS A 89 0.72 14.52 8.50
N SER A 90 0.05 15.34 7.69
CA SER A 90 -0.82 14.90 6.59
C SER A 90 -0.02 14.29 5.44
N GLN A 91 1.10 14.91 5.04
CA GLN A 91 1.93 14.41 3.93
C GLN A 91 2.51 13.03 4.20
N ARG A 92 3.00 12.76 5.42
CA ARG A 92 3.50 11.43 5.81
C ARG A 92 2.41 10.36 5.71
N ASN A 93 1.18 10.72 6.07
CA ASN A 93 0.02 9.83 5.99
C ASN A 93 -0.42 9.57 4.55
N ALA A 94 -0.41 10.59 3.69
CA ALA A 94 -0.69 10.44 2.26
C ALA A 94 0.35 9.56 1.55
N LEU A 95 1.64 9.73 1.88
CA LEU A 95 2.72 8.87 1.40
C LEU A 95 2.52 7.41 1.83
N LEU A 96 2.09 7.17 3.07
CA LEU A 96 1.81 5.83 3.58
C LEU A 96 0.68 5.15 2.78
N ILE A 97 -0.38 5.89 2.48
CA ILE A 97 -1.50 5.40 1.68
C ILE A 97 -1.06 5.11 0.25
N ALA A 98 -0.33 6.02 -0.38
CA ALA A 98 0.20 5.83 -1.73
C ALA A 98 1.10 4.60 -1.81
N ALA A 99 1.98 4.40 -0.82
CA ALA A 99 2.84 3.23 -0.73
C ALA A 99 2.03 1.93 -0.60
N ALA A 100 1.01 1.88 0.27
CA ALA A 100 0.14 0.71 0.41
C ALA A 100 -0.58 0.36 -0.90
N LEU A 101 -1.13 1.36 -1.62
CA LEU A 101 -1.79 1.13 -2.90
C LEU A 101 -0.82 0.62 -3.98
N ILE A 102 0.39 1.18 -4.03
CA ILE A 102 1.44 0.74 -4.96
C ILE A 102 1.88 -0.69 -4.65
N PHE A 103 2.13 -1.03 -3.39
CA PHE A 103 2.53 -2.38 -3.01
C PHE A 103 1.44 -3.41 -3.33
N TYR A 104 0.18 -3.10 -3.03
CA TYR A 104 -0.95 -3.94 -3.44
C TYR A 104 -0.97 -4.18 -4.96
N TRP A 105 -0.80 -3.12 -5.77
CA TRP A 105 -0.78 -3.25 -7.22
C TRP A 105 0.40 -4.11 -7.71
N ILE A 106 1.60 -3.88 -7.18
CA ILE A 106 2.78 -4.70 -7.52
C ILE A 106 2.51 -6.16 -7.17
N LEU A 107 1.99 -6.44 -5.98
CA LEU A 107 1.71 -7.79 -5.51
C LEU A 107 0.65 -8.50 -6.37
N TYR A 108 -0.41 -7.79 -6.78
CA TYR A 108 -1.40 -8.28 -7.74
C TYR A 108 -0.76 -8.64 -9.10
N SER A 109 0.08 -7.74 -9.62
CA SER A 109 0.71 -7.89 -10.93
C SER A 109 1.73 -9.03 -10.95
N VAL A 110 2.59 -9.11 -9.92
CA VAL A 110 3.59 -10.17 -9.76
C VAL A 110 2.90 -11.52 -9.59
N THR A 111 1.85 -11.62 -8.77
CA THR A 111 1.10 -12.87 -8.60
C THR A 111 0.50 -13.34 -9.93
N GLY A 112 -0.10 -12.43 -10.71
CA GLY A 112 -0.64 -12.75 -12.03
C GLY A 112 0.44 -13.22 -13.02
N LEU A 113 1.60 -12.54 -13.03
CA LEU A 113 2.72 -12.90 -13.89
C LEU A 113 3.29 -14.28 -13.53
N VAL A 114 3.51 -14.55 -12.24
CA VAL A 114 4.03 -15.83 -11.76
C VAL A 114 3.09 -16.98 -12.11
N VAL A 115 1.77 -16.80 -11.97
CA VAL A 115 0.77 -17.81 -12.39
C VAL A 115 0.87 -18.10 -13.88
N ARG A 116 1.04 -17.05 -14.70
CA ARG A 116 1.16 -17.19 -16.15
C ARG A 116 2.44 -17.93 -16.55
N ILE A 117 3.56 -17.65 -15.88
CA ILE A 117 4.83 -18.37 -16.06
C ILE A 117 4.68 -19.85 -15.74
N GLU A 118 4.03 -20.20 -14.62
CA GLU A 118 3.80 -21.60 -14.23
C GLU A 118 2.96 -22.34 -15.29
N GLN A 119 1.89 -21.73 -15.78
CA GLN A 119 1.05 -22.30 -16.85
C GLN A 119 1.84 -22.51 -18.15
N LEU A 120 2.70 -21.57 -18.51
CA LEU A 120 3.57 -21.68 -19.68
C LEU A 120 4.58 -22.82 -19.51
N ASN A 121 5.22 -22.93 -18.36
CA ASN A 121 6.16 -24.01 -18.05
C ASN A 121 5.51 -25.39 -18.07
N GLN A 122 4.28 -25.52 -17.56
CA GLN A 122 3.54 -26.79 -17.63
C GLN A 122 3.22 -27.18 -19.07
N ARG A 123 2.81 -26.22 -19.91
CA ARG A 123 2.57 -26.46 -21.36
C ARG A 123 3.84 -26.82 -22.12
N LEU A 124 5.00 -26.30 -21.71
CA LEU A 124 6.28 -26.67 -22.31
C LEU A 124 6.71 -28.09 -21.93
N LYS A 125 6.52 -28.49 -20.65
CA LYS A 125 6.79 -29.87 -20.20
C LYS A 125 5.91 -30.88 -20.95
N ALA A 126 4.61 -30.63 -21.03
CA ALA A 126 3.67 -31.48 -21.75
C ALA A 126 3.91 -31.57 -23.28
N ARG A 127 4.72 -30.68 -23.86
CA ARG A 127 5.14 -30.75 -25.27
C ARG A 127 6.51 -31.40 -25.46
N ARG A 128 7.27 -31.56 -24.38
CA ARG A 128 8.62 -32.11 -24.39
C ARG A 128 8.63 -33.62 -24.09
N ASP A 129 7.65 -34.09 -23.32
CA ASP A 129 7.35 -35.50 -23.08
C ASP A 129 6.41 -36.04 -24.17
#